data_AF-A0A357TG31-F1
#
_entry.id   AF-A0A357TG31-F1
#
_cell.length_a   1.000
_cell.length_b   1.000
_cell.length_c   1.000
_cell.angle_alpha   90.00
_cell.angle_beta   90.00
_cell.angle_gamma   90.00
#
_symmetry.space_group_name_H-M   'P 1'
#
loop_
_entity.id
_entity.type
_entity.pdbx_description
1 polymer ?
#
loop_
_entity_poly.entity_id
_entity_poly.type
_entity_poly.pdbx_seq_one_letter_code
_entity_poly.pdbx_strand_id
1 'polypeptide(L)'
;MMRAHLEKVQGEFQGIVFDFVDPMHCGAMRNRFGPDNALWVGQTGRGWGSVGGKRFGLERIVWDGKTTPMEMHYVSLTKDGFTIVFTKPVDKKAAADTASYSIKHWGYEYRAEYGSPKVGTTDVKPSRVNVAADGKSVHLSMDIVKDRVYEFIIQSGLTGADGSKFTNSRGWYTLNYMR
;
A
#
# COMPACT_ATOMS: atom_id res chain seq x y z
N MET A 1 -10.81 2.97 4.37
CA MET A 1 -9.87 4.07 4.74
C MET A 1 -8.47 3.70 4.27
N MET A 2 -7.62 4.67 3.88
CA MET A 2 -6.25 4.40 3.41
C MET A 2 -5.19 4.90 4.40
N ARG A 3 -4.02 4.26 4.40
CA ARG A 3 -2.79 4.73 5.07
C ARG A 3 -1.71 5.01 4.04
N ALA A 4 -0.84 5.97 4.33
CA ALA A 4 0.21 6.41 3.43
C ALA A 4 1.58 6.35 4.10
N HIS A 5 2.61 6.05 3.31
CA HIS A 5 4.01 6.28 3.66
C HIS A 5 4.62 7.18 2.59
N LEU A 6 5.17 8.32 3.03
CA LEU A 6 5.77 9.33 2.15
C LEU A 6 7.28 9.37 2.37
N GLU A 7 8.01 9.53 1.28
CA GLU A 7 9.43 9.84 1.27
C GLU A 7 9.71 11.10 0.46
N LYS A 8 10.81 11.78 0.80
CA LYS A 8 11.24 13.00 0.10
C LYS A 8 12.46 12.68 -0.76
N VAL A 9 12.32 12.80 -2.08
CA VAL A 9 13.36 12.53 -3.08
C VAL A 9 13.58 13.79 -3.89
N GLN A 10 14.82 14.28 -3.94
CA GLN A 10 15.17 15.55 -4.61
C GLN A 10 14.31 16.75 -4.18
N GLY A 11 13.89 16.78 -2.91
CA GLY A 11 13.06 17.87 -2.39
C GLY A 11 11.54 17.69 -2.59
N GLU A 12 11.12 16.66 -3.33
CA GLU A 12 9.72 16.41 -3.68
C GLU A 12 9.16 15.17 -2.97
N PHE A 13 7.88 15.23 -2.61
CA PHE A 13 7.22 14.10 -1.95
C PHE A 13 6.73 13.08 -2.97
N GLN A 14 6.93 11.81 -2.64
CA GLN A 14 6.42 10.65 -3.35
C GLN A 14 6.23 9.51 -2.34
N GLY A 15 5.62 8.40 -2.74
CA GLY A 15 5.38 7.31 -1.78
C GLY A 15 4.19 6.44 -2.10
N ILE A 16 3.83 5.60 -1.14
CA ILE A 16 2.82 4.54 -1.30
C ILE A 16 1.60 4.74 -0.41
N VAL A 17 0.44 4.38 -0.94
CA VAL A 17 -0.81 4.23 -0.20
C VAL A 17 -1.26 2.76 -0.18
N PHE A 18 -1.91 2.37 0.91
CA PHE A 18 -2.52 1.08 1.10
C PHE A 18 -3.93 1.25 1.66
N ASP A 19 -4.80 0.27 1.41
CA ASP A 19 -5.97 0.09 2.25
C ASP A 19 -5.54 -0.14 3.71
N PHE A 20 -6.36 0.32 4.65
CA PHE A 20 -6.03 0.26 6.08
C PHE A 20 -7.13 -0.43 6.90
N VAL A 21 -8.25 0.26 7.14
CA VAL A 21 -9.38 -0.30 7.90
C VAL A 21 -10.62 -0.32 7.00
N ASP A 22 -11.21 -1.51 6.90
CA ASP A 22 -12.41 -1.86 6.14
C ASP A 22 -13.02 -3.17 6.72
N PRO A 23 -14.34 -3.38 6.71
CA PRO A 23 -15.39 -2.43 6.36
C PRO A 23 -15.60 -1.34 7.42
N MET A 24 -16.15 -0.22 6.98
CA MET A 24 -16.67 0.85 7.85
C MET A 24 -18.20 0.95 7.71
N HIS A 25 -18.85 1.59 8.68
CA HIS A 25 -20.31 1.79 8.64
C HIS A 25 -20.80 2.56 7.41
N CYS A 26 -20.08 3.61 7.02
CA CYS A 26 -20.32 4.42 5.82
C CYS A 26 -19.06 5.24 5.46
N GLY A 27 -19.16 6.19 4.55
CA GLY A 27 -18.02 6.95 4.03
C GLY A 27 -17.24 7.69 5.12
N ALA A 28 -15.97 7.32 5.32
CA ALA A 28 -15.06 8.00 6.24
C ALA A 28 -14.73 9.40 5.75
N MET A 29 -15.07 10.42 6.54
CA MET A 29 -14.86 11.83 6.18
C MET A 29 -13.86 12.55 7.09
N ARG A 30 -13.85 12.22 8.38
CA ARG A 30 -13.00 12.92 9.35
C ARG A 30 -12.34 11.93 10.29
N ASN A 31 -11.02 11.95 10.32
CA ASN A 31 -10.20 11.06 11.12
C ASN A 31 -9.40 11.88 12.14
N ARG A 32 -9.37 11.48 13.40
CA ARG A 32 -8.56 12.14 14.43
C ARG A 32 -8.10 11.15 15.50
N PHE A 33 -6.81 11.17 15.82
CA PHE A 33 -6.32 10.48 17.01
C PHE A 33 -6.72 11.24 18.28
N GLY A 34 -7.30 10.51 19.24
CA GLY A 34 -7.58 10.99 20.59
C GLY A 34 -6.32 10.98 21.48
N PRO A 35 -6.41 11.56 22.69
CA PRO A 35 -5.31 11.54 23.66
C PRO A 35 -4.95 10.12 24.15
N ASP A 36 -5.84 9.15 23.96
CA ASP A 36 -5.65 7.72 24.24
C ASP A 36 -5.08 6.93 23.05
N ASN A 37 -4.62 7.63 22.00
CA ASN A 37 -4.17 7.06 20.72
C ASN A 37 -5.24 6.25 19.96
N ALA A 38 -6.51 6.31 20.37
CA ALA A 38 -7.60 5.75 19.59
C ALA A 38 -7.86 6.62 18.35
N LEU A 39 -8.10 5.98 17.21
CA LEU A 39 -8.49 6.67 15.99
C LEU A 39 -10.02 6.81 15.96
N TRP A 40 -10.50 8.05 16.03
CA TRP A 40 -11.90 8.38 15.85
C TRP A 40 -12.19 8.70 14.39
N VAL A 41 -13.22 8.06 13.84
CA VAL A 41 -13.63 8.18 12.44
C VAL A 41 -15.08 8.64 12.37
N GLY A 42 -15.28 9.90 12.00
CA GLY A 42 -16.58 10.45 11.64
C GLY A 42 -16.94 10.12 10.20
N GLN A 43 -18.17 9.64 10.00
CA GLN A 43 -18.61 9.07 8.74
C GLN A 43 -19.98 9.60 8.31
N THR A 44 -20.20 9.66 7.00
CA THR A 44 -21.49 9.98 6.41
C THR A 44 -21.76 9.09 5.20
N GLY A 45 -23.02 8.70 5.03
CA GLY A 45 -23.54 8.15 3.78
C GLY A 45 -24.42 9.15 3.02
N ARG A 46 -24.38 10.45 3.38
CA ARG A 46 -25.15 11.52 2.71
C ARG A 46 -24.36 12.08 1.53
N GLY A 47 -25.04 12.31 0.40
CA GLY A 47 -24.49 12.92 -0.82
C GLY A 47 -24.20 11.87 -1.88
N TRP A 48 -23.09 11.15 -1.72
CA TRP A 48 -22.70 10.03 -2.59
C TRP A 48 -22.92 8.71 -1.87
N GLY A 49 -23.43 7.71 -2.58
CA GLY A 49 -23.58 6.36 -2.02
C GLY A 49 -22.22 5.86 -1.53
N SER A 50 -22.13 5.53 -0.24
CA SER A 50 -20.90 5.02 0.37
C SER A 50 -20.99 3.52 0.65
N VAL A 51 -19.88 2.82 0.53
CA VAL A 51 -19.70 1.45 1.04
C VAL A 51 -20.05 1.41 2.53
N GLY A 52 -20.73 0.36 3.01
CA GLY A 52 -21.18 0.18 4.40
C GLY A 52 -22.69 0.39 4.63
N GLY A 53 -23.34 1.22 3.80
CA GLY A 53 -24.81 1.32 3.73
C GLY A 53 -25.52 2.08 4.87
N LYS A 54 -24.84 2.43 5.97
CA LYS A 54 -25.44 3.31 7.01
C LYS A 54 -25.49 4.77 6.52
N ARG A 55 -26.41 5.55 7.08
CA ARG A 55 -26.55 6.99 6.74
C ARG A 55 -25.51 7.88 7.43
N PHE A 56 -25.01 7.45 8.58
CA PHE A 56 -24.05 8.16 9.43
C PHE A 56 -23.33 7.16 10.33
N GLY A 57 -22.13 7.53 10.80
CA GLY A 57 -21.35 6.70 11.70
C GLY A 57 -20.33 7.51 12.48
N LEU A 58 -20.05 7.06 13.70
CA LEU A 58 -18.89 7.46 14.49
C LEU A 58 -18.26 6.16 14.99
N GLU A 59 -17.06 5.84 14.53
CA GLU A 59 -16.33 4.64 14.94
C GLU A 59 -15.06 5.02 15.70
N ARG A 60 -14.74 4.26 16.74
CA ARG A 60 -13.50 4.36 17.52
C ARG A 60 -12.69 3.11 17.27
N ILE A 61 -11.52 3.27 16.67
CA ILE A 61 -10.59 2.18 16.36
C ILE A 61 -9.46 2.24 17.38
N VAL A 62 -9.21 1.11 18.05
CA VAL A 62 -8.17 0.99 19.07
C VAL A 62 -7.31 -0.21 18.71
N TRP A 63 -5.99 -0.03 18.74
CA TRP A 63 -5.09 -1.17 18.62
C TRP A 63 -5.13 -2.00 19.89
N ASP A 64 -5.26 -3.32 19.76
CA ASP A 64 -5.39 -4.25 20.89
C ASP A 64 -4.09 -4.49 21.66
N GLY A 65 -2.96 -3.94 21.19
CA GLY A 65 -1.64 -4.09 21.78
C GLY A 65 -1.00 -5.46 21.57
N LYS A 66 -1.66 -6.37 20.83
CA LYS A 66 -1.28 -7.79 20.74
C LYS A 66 -1.19 -8.28 19.30
N THR A 67 -2.11 -7.85 18.45
CA THR A 67 -2.21 -8.32 17.07
C THR A 67 -1.45 -7.40 16.14
N THR A 68 -0.42 -7.95 15.50
CA THR A 68 0.25 -7.31 14.36
C THR A 68 -0.19 -8.03 13.09
N PRO A 69 -0.98 -7.39 12.20
CA PRO A 69 -1.38 -8.00 10.94
C PRO A 69 -0.16 -8.21 10.04
N MET A 70 -0.20 -9.22 9.18
CA MET A 70 0.81 -9.38 8.13
C MET A 70 0.49 -8.41 7.00
N GLU A 71 1.35 -7.42 6.79
CA GLU A 71 1.15 -6.38 5.78
C GLU A 71 2.47 -5.90 5.19
N MET A 72 2.40 -5.27 4.02
CA MET A 72 3.45 -4.34 3.57
C MET A 72 3.42 -3.10 4.46
N HIS A 73 4.36 -2.95 5.37
CA HIS A 73 4.46 -1.77 6.24
C HIS A 73 4.70 -0.50 5.39
N TYR A 74 5.69 -0.52 4.52
CA TYR A 74 5.90 0.50 3.50
C TYR A 74 6.70 -0.05 2.31
N VAL A 75 6.69 0.71 1.22
CA VAL A 75 7.53 0.47 0.03
C VAL A 75 8.32 1.75 -0.22
N SER A 76 9.61 1.60 -0.49
CA SER A 76 10.54 2.72 -0.68
C SER A 76 11.33 2.52 -1.98
N LEU A 77 11.57 3.62 -2.68
CA LEU A 77 12.36 3.63 -3.91
C LEU A 77 13.83 3.35 -3.61
N THR A 78 14.50 2.58 -4.47
CA THR A 78 15.97 2.44 -4.52
C THR A 78 16.49 2.92 -5.88
N LYS A 79 17.81 2.85 -6.09
CA LYS A 79 18.43 3.24 -7.38
C LYS A 79 18.06 2.30 -8.54
N ASP A 80 17.68 1.07 -8.22
CA ASP A 80 17.52 -0.05 -9.15
C ASP A 80 16.19 -0.80 -8.96
N GLY A 81 15.22 -0.22 -8.26
CA GLY A 81 13.93 -0.84 -7.99
C GLY A 81 13.27 -0.34 -6.71
N PHE A 82 12.72 -1.27 -5.92
CA PHE A 82 12.00 -0.95 -4.68
C PHE A 82 12.35 -1.90 -3.55
N THR A 83 12.29 -1.40 -2.32
CA THR A 83 12.32 -2.23 -1.10
C THR A 83 10.95 -2.23 -0.47
N ILE A 84 10.37 -3.41 -0.30
CA ILE A 84 9.16 -3.65 0.48
C ILE A 84 9.59 -4.02 1.90
N VAL A 85 9.07 -3.31 2.89
CA VAL A 85 9.24 -3.64 4.31
C VAL A 85 7.93 -4.19 4.84
N PHE A 86 7.98 -5.29 5.57
CA PHE A 86 6.83 -5.99 6.13
C PHE A 86 6.69 -5.72 7.64
N THR A 87 5.47 -5.85 8.15
CA THR A 87 5.19 -5.72 9.58
C THR A 87 5.73 -6.91 10.41
N LYS A 88 5.86 -8.08 9.78
CA LYS A 88 6.40 -9.32 10.36
C LYS A 88 7.29 -10.04 9.34
N PRO A 89 8.16 -10.98 9.77
CA PRO A 89 8.94 -11.78 8.85
C PRO A 89 8.08 -12.57 7.85
N VAL A 90 8.44 -12.56 6.57
CA VAL A 90 7.84 -13.40 5.52
C VAL A 90 8.41 -14.82 5.49
N ASP A 91 7.68 -15.77 4.90
CA ASP A 91 8.28 -17.02 4.44
C ASP A 91 9.33 -16.71 3.37
N LYS A 92 10.60 -16.94 3.70
CA LYS A 92 11.73 -16.50 2.86
C LYS A 92 11.78 -17.22 1.52
N LYS A 93 11.30 -18.46 1.44
CA LYS A 93 11.34 -19.26 0.21
C LYS A 93 10.32 -18.70 -0.79
N ALA A 94 9.08 -18.49 -0.36
CA ALA A 94 8.05 -17.84 -1.16
C ALA A 94 8.44 -16.40 -1.49
N ALA A 95 9.02 -15.67 -0.54
CA ALA A 95 9.44 -14.28 -0.75
C ALA A 95 10.58 -14.14 -1.76
N ALA A 96 11.42 -15.16 -1.96
CA ALA A 96 12.47 -15.14 -2.97
C ALA A 96 11.95 -15.37 -4.40
N ASP A 97 10.71 -15.83 -4.56
CA ASP A 97 10.10 -16.07 -5.87
C ASP A 97 9.57 -14.77 -6.50
N THR A 98 10.04 -14.44 -7.70
CA THR A 98 9.51 -13.31 -8.50
C THR A 98 7.99 -13.40 -8.73
N ALA A 99 7.42 -14.60 -8.78
CA ALA A 99 5.99 -14.82 -8.98
C ALA A 99 5.15 -14.42 -7.76
N SER A 100 5.77 -14.19 -6.59
CA SER A 100 5.07 -13.68 -5.40
C SER A 100 4.64 -12.22 -5.53
N TYR A 101 5.13 -11.51 -6.54
CA TYR A 101 4.90 -10.08 -6.74
C TYR A 101 4.30 -9.84 -8.12
N SER A 102 3.07 -9.35 -8.17
CA SER A 102 2.50 -8.78 -9.40
C SER A 102 2.64 -7.27 -9.32
N ILE A 103 3.37 -6.70 -10.27
CA ILE A 103 3.66 -5.27 -10.31
C ILE A 103 3.27 -4.72 -11.66
N LYS A 104 2.56 -3.59 -11.66
CA LYS A 104 2.20 -2.84 -12.86
C LYS A 104 2.52 -1.38 -12.66
N HIS A 105 2.81 -0.66 -13.74
CA HIS A 105 2.82 0.79 -13.69
C HIS A 105 1.93 1.40 -14.76
N TRP A 106 1.43 2.61 -14.52
CA TRP A 106 0.71 3.42 -15.51
C TRP A 106 0.90 4.90 -15.22
N GLY A 107 0.53 5.74 -16.19
CA GLY A 107 0.35 7.19 -16.00
C GLY A 107 -1.12 7.58 -16.15
N TYR A 108 -1.37 8.88 -16.04
CA TYR A 108 -2.65 9.51 -16.37
C TYR A 108 -2.40 10.59 -17.42
N GLU A 109 -3.38 10.83 -18.28
CA GLU A 109 -3.34 11.92 -19.25
C GLU A 109 -3.42 13.26 -18.52
N TYR A 110 -2.54 14.18 -18.88
CA TYR A 110 -2.61 15.54 -18.38
C TYR A 110 -3.59 16.34 -19.24
N ARG A 111 -4.86 16.38 -18.82
CA ARG A 111 -5.97 17.03 -19.53
C ARG A 111 -6.91 17.76 -18.58
N ALA A 112 -7.69 18.69 -19.13
CA ALA A 112 -8.55 19.59 -18.35
C ALA A 112 -9.87 18.94 -17.92
N GLU A 113 -10.32 17.93 -18.64
CA GLU A 113 -11.61 17.31 -18.42
C GLU A 113 -11.60 16.41 -17.17
N TYR A 114 -12.79 16.27 -16.58
CA TYR A 114 -12.96 15.51 -15.36
C TYR A 114 -12.65 14.02 -15.57
N GLY A 115 -11.68 13.53 -14.79
CA GLY A 115 -11.20 12.16 -14.85
C GLY A 115 -10.16 11.93 -15.94
N SER A 116 -9.31 10.93 -15.73
CA SER A 116 -8.32 10.50 -16.71
C SER A 116 -8.29 8.98 -16.78
N PRO A 117 -8.24 8.39 -17.99
CA PRO A 117 -7.92 6.98 -18.12
C PRO A 117 -6.49 6.71 -17.62
N LYS A 118 -6.23 5.45 -17.26
CA LYS A 118 -4.86 4.95 -17.11
C LYS A 118 -4.25 4.82 -18.50
N VAL A 119 -3.04 5.33 -18.69
CA VAL A 119 -2.30 5.25 -19.96
C VAL A 119 -0.95 4.58 -19.78
N GLY A 120 -0.53 3.81 -20.80
CA GLY A 120 0.75 3.10 -20.78
C GLY A 120 0.85 2.11 -19.62
N THR A 121 -0.21 1.32 -19.38
CA THR A 121 -0.17 0.24 -18.39
C THR A 121 0.83 -0.82 -18.85
N THR A 122 1.78 -1.14 -17.99
CA THR A 122 2.84 -2.12 -18.28
C THR A 122 3.04 -3.02 -17.08
N ASP A 123 3.10 -4.33 -17.30
CA ASP A 123 3.50 -5.30 -16.29
C ASP A 123 5.02 -5.23 -16.10
N VAL A 124 5.46 -5.15 -14.84
CA VAL A 124 6.88 -5.08 -14.47
C VAL A 124 7.23 -6.34 -13.71
N LYS A 125 8.27 -7.04 -14.15
CA LYS A 125 8.77 -8.23 -13.47
C LYS A 125 10.10 -7.90 -12.77
N PRO A 126 10.26 -8.17 -11.47
CA PRO A 126 11.56 -8.10 -10.83
C PRO A 126 12.57 -9.02 -11.54
N SER A 127 13.73 -8.48 -11.89
CA SER A 127 14.85 -9.26 -12.44
C SER A 127 15.58 -10.04 -11.34
N ARG A 128 15.53 -9.53 -10.10
CA ARG A 128 16.10 -10.16 -8.92
C ARG A 128 15.31 -9.79 -7.67
N VAL A 129 15.20 -10.75 -6.76
CA VAL A 129 14.57 -10.59 -5.45
C VAL A 129 15.59 -10.96 -4.38
N ASN A 130 15.85 -10.05 -3.45
CA ASN A 130 16.75 -10.29 -2.32
C ASN A 130 15.98 -10.14 -1.00
N VAL A 131 15.85 -11.23 -0.27
CA VAL A 131 15.15 -11.27 1.02
C VAL A 131 16.15 -10.99 2.14
N ALA A 132 15.84 -10.04 3.01
CA ALA A 132 16.70 -9.72 4.15
C ALA A 132 16.85 -10.90 5.12
N ALA A 133 17.97 -10.93 5.85
CA ALA A 133 18.29 -12.01 6.78
C ALA A 133 17.26 -12.17 7.91
N ASP A 134 16.58 -11.09 8.31
CA ASP A 134 15.49 -11.12 9.31
C ASP A 134 14.12 -11.46 8.70
N GLY A 135 14.02 -11.54 7.37
CA GLY A 135 12.78 -11.74 6.64
C GLY A 135 11.82 -10.56 6.69
N LYS A 136 12.21 -9.39 7.21
CA LYS A 136 11.31 -8.23 7.33
C LYS A 136 11.34 -7.29 6.15
N SER A 137 12.24 -7.50 5.19
CA SER A 137 12.23 -6.74 3.96
C SER A 137 12.65 -7.58 2.76
N VAL A 138 12.18 -7.15 1.61
CA VAL A 138 12.55 -7.70 0.31
C VAL A 138 12.91 -6.54 -0.60
N HIS A 139 14.09 -6.63 -1.20
CA HIS A 139 14.52 -5.74 -2.26
C HIS A 139 14.22 -6.36 -3.62
N LEU A 140 13.47 -5.64 -4.44
CA LEU A 140 13.08 -6.02 -5.79
C LEU A 140 13.86 -5.16 -6.78
N SER A 141 14.85 -5.74 -7.44
CA SER A 141 15.54 -5.07 -8.54
C SER A 141 14.70 -5.19 -9.82
N MET A 142 14.38 -4.07 -10.46
CA MET A 142 13.52 -4.00 -11.65
C MET A 142 13.70 -2.67 -12.39
N ASP A 143 13.27 -2.64 -13.65
CA ASP A 143 13.22 -1.39 -14.40
C ASP A 143 12.21 -0.42 -13.78
N ILE A 144 12.66 0.82 -13.58
CA ILE A 144 11.89 1.90 -12.95
C ILE A 144 11.78 3.09 -13.88
N VAL A 145 10.56 3.62 -13.98
CA VAL A 145 10.14 4.68 -14.89
C VAL A 145 9.46 5.76 -14.05
N LYS A 146 9.97 6.99 -14.15
CA LYS A 146 9.38 8.16 -13.48
C LYS A 146 8.04 8.58 -14.09
N ASP A 147 7.33 9.42 -13.35
CA ASP A 147 6.01 9.95 -13.68
C ASP A 147 4.96 8.83 -13.81
N ARG A 148 5.05 7.82 -12.95
CA ARG A 148 4.17 6.65 -12.94
C ARG A 148 3.61 6.36 -11.55
N VAL A 149 2.43 5.76 -11.55
CA VAL A 149 1.90 5.03 -10.39
C VAL A 149 2.21 3.55 -10.58
N TYR A 150 2.85 2.96 -9.59
CA TYR A 150 3.15 1.54 -9.47
C TYR A 150 2.13 0.87 -8.55
N GLU A 151 1.45 -0.17 -9.03
CA GLU A 151 0.65 -1.07 -8.20
C GLU A 151 1.48 -2.28 -7.82
N PHE A 152 1.50 -2.57 -6.52
CA PHE A 152 2.09 -3.78 -5.95
C PHE A 152 0.98 -4.68 -5.46
N ILE A 153 0.97 -5.94 -5.89
CA ILE A 153 0.08 -6.99 -5.39
C ILE A 153 0.93 -8.16 -4.91
N ILE A 154 0.83 -8.46 -3.62
CA ILE A 154 1.37 -9.68 -3.02
C ILE A 154 0.44 -10.84 -3.36
N GLN A 155 0.97 -11.87 -4.03
CA GLN A 155 0.22 -13.08 -4.38
C GLN A 155 -0.06 -13.93 -3.13
N SER A 156 -1.15 -14.69 -3.16
CA SER A 156 -1.62 -15.50 -2.03
C SER A 156 -0.66 -16.59 -1.56
N GLY A 157 0.31 -16.97 -2.41
CA GLY A 157 1.38 -17.90 -2.06
C GLY A 157 2.43 -17.31 -1.10
N LEU A 158 2.53 -15.98 -0.99
CA LEU A 158 3.42 -15.34 -0.03
C LEU A 158 2.67 -15.08 1.30
N THR A 159 3.17 -15.68 2.37
CA THR A 159 2.66 -15.52 3.74
C THR A 159 3.73 -15.00 4.68
N GLY A 160 3.33 -14.66 5.91
CA GLY A 160 4.26 -14.57 7.03
C GLY A 160 4.97 -15.91 7.28
N ALA A 161 6.12 -15.86 7.94
CA ALA A 161 6.84 -17.06 8.39
C ALA A 161 6.02 -17.90 9.40
N ASP A 162 5.06 -17.26 10.06
CA ASP A 162 4.06 -17.87 10.94
C ASP A 162 2.82 -18.43 10.19
N GLY A 163 2.83 -18.40 8.85
CA GLY A 163 1.72 -18.81 8.01
C GLY A 163 0.58 -17.79 7.89
N SER A 164 0.71 -16.60 8.50
CA SER A 164 -0.33 -15.57 8.41
C SER A 164 -0.47 -15.00 7.00
N LYS A 165 -1.70 -14.77 6.57
CA LYS A 165 -2.02 -14.18 5.27
C LYS A 165 -1.97 -12.66 5.34
N PHE A 166 -1.69 -12.02 4.21
CA PHE A 166 -1.76 -10.57 4.09
C PHE A 166 -3.20 -10.08 4.27
N THR A 167 -3.42 -9.17 5.21
CA THR A 167 -4.74 -8.52 5.40
C THR A 167 -5.00 -7.54 4.26
N ASN A 168 -3.99 -6.75 3.93
CA ASN A 168 -3.96 -5.88 2.76
C ASN A 168 -2.77 -6.28 1.87
N SER A 169 -3.04 -6.89 0.73
CA SER A 169 -2.01 -7.38 -0.20
C SER A 169 -1.69 -6.41 -1.33
N ARG A 170 -2.37 -5.26 -1.40
CA ARG A 170 -2.24 -4.30 -2.49
C ARG A 170 -1.81 -2.92 -1.99
N GLY A 171 -0.96 -2.24 -2.76
CA GLY A 171 -0.61 -0.84 -2.55
C GLY A 171 -0.23 -0.12 -3.84
N TRP A 172 -0.27 1.21 -3.81
CA TRP A 172 0.01 2.06 -4.97
C TRP A 172 1.05 3.13 -4.66
N TYR A 173 2.20 3.07 -5.32
CA TYR A 173 3.32 4.00 -5.15
C TYR A 173 3.34 5.01 -6.30
N THR A 174 3.37 6.31 -6.01
CA THR A 174 3.62 7.34 -7.04
C THR A 174 5.12 7.62 -7.10
N LEU A 175 5.75 7.52 -8.27
CA LEU A 175 7.16 7.82 -8.50
C LEU A 175 7.30 9.10 -9.34
N ASN A 176 7.80 10.16 -8.72
CA ASN A 176 8.03 11.45 -9.37
C ASN A 176 9.51 11.62 -9.77
N TYR A 177 10.42 11.30 -8.83
CA TYR A 177 11.86 11.48 -8.99
C TYR A 177 12.64 10.20 -8.67
N MET A 178 13.77 10.06 -9.34
CA MET A 178 14.74 8.98 -9.12
C MET A 178 15.68 9.35 -7.96
N ARG A 179 16.18 8.32 -7.25
CA ARG A 179 17.18 8.49 -6.18
C ARG A 179 18.60 8.67 -6.68
#